data_AF-A0A965CIV3-F1
#
_entry.id   AF-A0A965CIV3-F1
#
_cell.length_a   1.000
_cell.length_b   1.000
_cell.length_c   1.000
_cell.angle_alpha   90.00
_cell.angle_beta   90.00
_cell.angle_gamma   90.00
#
_symmetry.space_group_name_H-M   'P 1'
#
loop_
_entity.id
_entity.type
_entity.pdbx_description
1 polymer ?
#
loop_
_entity_poly.entity_id
_entity_poly.type
_entity_poly.pdbx_seq_one_letter_code
_entity_poly.pdbx_strand_id
1 'polypeptide(L)'
;MDAERQRAIARKGGESVPKEKRSFARNPALAVEAGRKGGQSVAPEQRSFSKNPALAAEAGRKGGEVTQKAARKSRHDETADDDEATNPKT
;
A
#
# COMPACT_ATOMS: atom_id res chain seq x y z
N MET A 1 -7.71 -32.94 4.26
CA MET A 1 -7.69 -31.49 4.55
C MET A 1 -8.11 -30.79 3.27
N ASP A 2 -9.29 -30.18 3.22
CA ASP A 2 -9.78 -29.49 2.01
C ASP A 2 -9.02 -28.19 1.77
N ALA A 3 -8.60 -27.95 0.53
CA ALA A 3 -7.88 -26.75 0.12
C ALA A 3 -8.67 -25.46 0.40
N GLU A 4 -10.00 -25.55 0.37
CA GLU A 4 -10.90 -24.45 0.71
C GLU A 4 -10.86 -24.13 2.21
N ARG A 5 -10.89 -25.17 3.05
CA ARG A 5 -10.74 -25.03 4.51
C ARG A 5 -9.39 -24.44 4.89
N GLN A 6 -8.31 -24.83 4.21
CA GLN A 6 -6.98 -24.25 4.41
C GLN A 6 -6.93 -22.76 4.04
N ARG A 7 -7.52 -22.37 2.91
CA ARG A 7 -7.61 -20.96 2.51
C ARG A 7 -8.45 -20.13 3.48
N ALA A 8 -9.55 -20.68 3.98
CA ALA A 8 -10.38 -20.01 4.97
C ALA A 8 -9.61 -19.75 6.28
N ILE A 9 -8.80 -20.72 6.74
CA ILE A 9 -7.95 -20.56 7.92
C ILE A 9 -6.87 -19.50 7.68
N ALA A 10 -6.19 -19.53 6.53
CA ALA A 10 -5.18 -18.53 6.18
C ALA A 10 -5.75 -17.11 6.10
N ARG A 11 -6.94 -16.96 5.50
CA ARG A 11 -7.66 -15.67 5.42
C ARG A 11 -8.02 -15.15 6.82
N LYS A 12 -8.64 -15.99 7.64
CA LYS A 12 -9.04 -15.65 9.02
C LYS A 12 -7.84 -15.30 9.90
N GLY A 13 -6.74 -16.03 9.77
CA GLY A 13 -5.50 -15.75 10.47
C GLY A 13 -4.92 -14.36 10.15
N GLY A 14 -4.93 -13.96 8.87
CA GLY A 14 -4.47 -12.63 8.46
C GLY A 14 -5.42 -11.48 8.81
N GLU A 15 -6.73 -11.72 8.81
CA GLU A 15 -7.75 -10.75 9.20
C GLU A 15 -7.74 -10.46 10.71
N SER A 16 -7.39 -11.46 11.53
CA SER A 16 -7.39 -11.37 13.00
C SER A 16 -6.34 -10.39 13.55
N VAL A 17 -5.34 -10.02 12.74
CA VAL A 17 -4.32 -9.05 13.10
C VAL A 17 -4.76 -7.66 12.62
N PRO A 18 -4.92 -6.67 13.52
CA PRO A 18 -5.20 -5.28 13.16
C PRO A 18 -4.18 -4.79 12.13
N LYS A 19 -4.63 -3.94 11.20
CA LYS A 19 -3.82 -3.50 10.05
C LYS A 19 -2.45 -2.95 10.48
N GLU A 20 -2.40 -2.22 11.57
CA GLU A 20 -1.23 -1.55 12.14
C GLU A 20 -0.22 -2.56 12.72
N LYS A 21 -0.69 -3.74 13.13
CA LYS A 21 0.13 -4.80 13.73
C LYS A 21 0.56 -5.87 12.73
N ARG A 22 0.13 -5.78 11.47
CA ARG A 22 0.52 -6.75 10.43
C ARG A 22 1.99 -6.59 10.07
N SER A 23 2.71 -7.71 9.88
CA SER A 23 4.14 -7.70 9.56
C SER A 23 4.49 -6.86 8.34
N PHE A 24 3.65 -6.87 7.30
CA PHE A 24 3.83 -6.06 6.09
C PHE A 24 3.55 -4.57 6.28
N ALA A 25 2.71 -4.20 7.25
CA ALA A 25 2.46 -2.79 7.58
C ALA A 25 3.57 -2.21 8.46
N ARG A 26 4.14 -3.03 9.35
CA ARG A 26 5.26 -2.64 10.23
C ARG A 26 6.61 -2.60 9.51
N ASN A 27 6.83 -3.51 8.56
CA ASN A 27 8.06 -3.57 7.79
C ASN A 27 7.75 -3.55 6.28
N PRO A 28 7.81 -2.38 5.63
CA PRO A 28 7.57 -2.28 4.19
C PRO A 28 8.64 -3.02 3.37
N ALA A 29 9.89 -3.13 3.85
CA ALA A 29 10.93 -3.89 3.15
C ALA A 29 10.57 -5.38 3.05
N LEU A 30 10.01 -5.96 4.12
CA LEU A 30 9.50 -7.33 4.11
C LEU A 30 8.39 -7.52 3.07
N ALA A 31 7.50 -6.55 2.93
CA ALA A 31 6.43 -6.59 1.94
C ALA A 31 6.98 -6.55 0.50
N VAL A 32 8.00 -5.71 0.25
CA VAL A 32 8.69 -5.62 -1.03
C VAL A 32 9.41 -6.93 -1.37
N GLU A 33 10.17 -7.49 -0.44
CA GLU A 33 10.89 -8.75 -0.65
C GLU A 33 9.94 -9.92 -0.91
N ALA A 34 8.88 -10.05 -0.09
CA ALA A 34 7.87 -11.08 -0.27
C ALA A 34 7.14 -10.93 -1.62
N GLY A 35 6.79 -9.70 -2.00
CA GLY A 35 6.20 -9.40 -3.31
C GLY A 35 7.13 -9.77 -4.47
N ARG A 36 8.41 -9.40 -4.39
CA ARG A 36 9.41 -9.73 -5.41
C ARG A 36 9.59 -11.24 -5.55
N LYS A 37 9.75 -11.95 -4.43
CA LYS A 37 9.92 -13.41 -4.43
C LYS A 37 8.68 -14.12 -4.97
N GLY A 38 7.47 -13.70 -4.58
CA GLY A 38 6.23 -14.26 -5.11
C GLY A 38 6.07 -14.05 -6.62
N GLY A 39 6.46 -12.89 -7.14
CA GLY A 39 6.44 -12.61 -8.58
C GLY A 39 7.49 -13.41 -9.39
N GLN A 40 8.61 -13.79 -8.76
CA GLN A 40 9.65 -14.62 -9.39
C GLN A 40 9.20 -16.07 -9.57
N SER A 41 8.31 -16.59 -8.71
CA SER A 41 7.75 -17.94 -8.84
C SER A 41 6.83 -18.11 -10.05
N VAL A 42 6.48 -17.02 -10.74
CA VAL A 42 5.63 -17.02 -11.92
C VAL A 42 6.49 -16.77 -13.16
N ALA A 43 6.32 -17.64 -14.18
CA ALA A 43 6.98 -17.47 -15.47
C ALA A 43 6.70 -16.07 -16.04
N PRO A 44 7.67 -15.39 -16.69
CA PRO A 44 7.53 -14.01 -17.14
C PRO A 44 6.27 -13.74 -17.97
N GLU A 45 5.93 -14.65 -18.87
CA GLU A 45 4.73 -14.60 -19.72
C GLU A 45 3.42 -14.77 -18.93
N GLN A 46 3.50 -15.46 -17.79
CA GLN A 46 2.34 -15.75 -16.95
C GLN A 46 2.08 -14.72 -15.86
N ARG A 47 2.95 -13.73 -15.69
CA ARG A 47 2.80 -12.66 -14.71
C ARG A 47 1.57 -11.82 -15.03
N SER A 48 0.86 -11.38 -14.00
CA SER A 48 -0.35 -10.54 -14.15
C SER A 48 -0.09 -9.28 -14.97
N PHE A 49 1.11 -8.70 -14.85
CA PHE A 49 1.52 -7.51 -15.60
C PHE A 49 1.70 -7.76 -17.10
N SER A 50 2.11 -8.97 -17.49
CA SER A 50 2.26 -9.38 -18.89
C SER A 50 0.93 -9.78 -19.51
N LYS A 51 0.05 -10.41 -18.71
CA LYS A 51 -1.28 -10.88 -19.15
C LYS A 51 -2.31 -9.76 -19.28
N ASN A 52 -2.28 -8.77 -18.39
CA ASN A 52 -3.25 -7.69 -18.38
C ASN A 52 -2.56 -6.35 -18.09
N PRO A 53 -2.16 -5.60 -19.15
CA PRO A 53 -1.54 -4.30 -19.00
C PRO A 53 -2.42 -3.28 -18.27
N ALA A 54 -3.74 -3.36 -18.41
CA ALA A 54 -4.66 -2.44 -17.75
C ALA A 54 -4.65 -2.63 -16.22
N LEU A 55 -4.63 -3.89 -15.76
CA LEU A 55 -4.50 -4.21 -14.33
C LEU A 55 -3.16 -3.71 -13.76
N ALA A 56 -2.08 -3.82 -14.54
CA ALA A 56 -0.76 -3.30 -14.17
C ALA A 56 -0.79 -1.77 -14.00
N ALA A 57 -1.38 -1.07 -14.96
CA ALA A 57 -1.51 0.37 -14.94
C ALA A 57 -2.38 0.86 -13.77
N GLU A 58 -3.47 0.16 -13.46
CA GLU A 58 -4.31 0.46 -12.30
C GLU A 58 -3.56 0.25 -10.98
N ALA A 59 -2.84 -0.86 -10.82
CA ALA A 59 -2.02 -1.11 -9.65
C ALA A 59 -0.93 -0.05 -9.47
N GLY A 60 -0.26 0.34 -10.56
CA GLY A 60 0.74 1.41 -10.57
C GLY A 60 0.16 2.76 -10.18
N ARG A 61 -1.00 3.13 -10.74
CA ARG A 61 -1.72 4.37 -10.40
C ARG A 61 -2.09 4.41 -8.93
N LYS A 62 -2.68 3.34 -8.40
CA LYS A 62 -3.05 3.23 -6.99
C LYS A 62 -1.84 3.34 -6.07
N GLY A 63 -0.71 2.73 -6.43
CA GLY A 63 0.55 2.88 -5.71
C GLY A 63 1.03 4.34 -5.69
N GLY A 64 1.00 5.01 -6.84
CA GLY A 64 1.37 6.43 -6.98
C GLY A 64 0.44 7.37 -6.20
N GLU A 65 -0.87 7.09 -6.15
CA GLU A 65 -1.84 7.88 -5.40
C GLU A 65 -1.56 7.89 -3.89
N VAL A 66 -1.11 6.77 -3.32
CA VAL A 66 -0.72 6.70 -1.90
C VAL A 66 0.47 7.61 -1.63
N THR A 67 1.48 7.59 -2.51
CA THR A 67 2.65 8.46 -2.42
C THR A 67 2.29 9.94 -2.60
N GLN A 68 1.43 10.25 -3.58
CA GLN A 68 0.94 11.61 -3.84
C GLN A 68 0.13 12.15 -2.65
N LYS A 69 -0.73 11.34 -2.05
CA LYS A 69 -1.50 11.72 -0.84
C LYS A 69 -0.58 11.98 0.35
N ALA A 70 0.44 11.13 0.56
CA ALA A 70 1.45 11.36 1.58
C ALA A 70 2.24 12.66 1.34
N ALA A 71 2.68 12.91 0.10
CA ALA A 71 3.43 14.11 -0.28
C ALA A 71 2.59 15.40 -0.31
N ARG A 72 1.26 15.30 -0.49
CA ARG A 72 0.34 16.44 -0.34
C ARG A 72 0.07 16.74 1.13
N LYS A 73 -0.02 15.71 1.98
CA LYS A 73 -0.19 15.88 3.42
C LYS A 73 1.00 16.59 4.06
N SER A 74 2.23 16.26 3.68
CA SER A 74 3.43 16.94 4.18
C SER A 74 3.50 18.41 3.79
N ARG A 75 3.13 18.75 2.55
CA ARG A 75 3.14 20.14 2.06
C ARG A 75 2.07 21.04 2.68
N HIS A 76 0.96 20.46 3.15
CA HIS A 76 -0.13 21.23 3.77
C HIS A 76 0.11 21.47 5.27
N ASP A 77 0.99 20.69 5.90
CA ASP A 77 1.43 20.89 7.30
C ASP A 77 2.40 22.08 7.38
N GLU A 78 3.24 22.26 6.35
CA GLU A 78 4.25 23.34 6.25
C GLU A 78 3.67 24.74 5.99
N THR A 79 2.42 24.85 5.49
CA THR A 79 1.79 26.15 5.17
C THR A 79 0.76 26.60 6.20
N ALA A 80 0.62 25.89 7.33
CA ALA A 80 -0.42 26.17 8.32
C ALA A 80 0.03 27.09 9.47
N ASP A 81 1.33 27.42 9.56
CA ASP A 81 1.90 28.23 10.65
C ASP A 81 2.12 29.73 10.30
N ASP A 82 1.82 30.18 9.07
CA ASP A 82 2.10 31.56 8.60
C ASP A 82 0.88 32.51 8.55
N ASP A 83 -0.32 32.09 8.96
CA ASP A 83 -1.56 32.88 8.82
C ASP A 83 -2.09 33.53 10.14
N GLU A 84 -1.29 33.63 11.22
CA GLU A 84 -1.67 34.32 12.47
C GLU A 84 -0.80 35.54 12.80
N ALA A 85 -0.64 36.48 11.86
CA ALA A 85 -0.05 37.79 12.17
C ALA A 85 -0.53 38.89 11.21
N THR A 86 -1.75 39.38 11.36
CA THR A 86 -2.15 40.75 10.99
C THR A 86 -3.60 41.00 11.38
N ASN A 87 -3.84 41.35 12.65
CA ASN A 87 -5.04 42.09 12.99
C ASN A 87 -4.66 43.33 13.80
N PRO A 88 -4.55 44.51 13.17
CA PRO A 88 -4.36 45.75 13.91
C PRO A 88 -5.65 46.06 14.67
N LYS A 89 -5.64 45.81 15.98
CA LYS A 89 -6.66 46.30 16.91
C LYS A 89 -6.81 47.81 16.73
N THR A 90 -8.04 48.24 16.45
CA THR A 90 -8.49 49.62 16.61
C THR A 90 -8.80 49.91 18.06
#